data_AF-A0A2G5W5C8-F1
#
_entry.id   AF-A0A2G5W5C8-F1
#
_cell.length_a   1.000
_cell.length_b   1.000
_cell.length_c   1.000
_cell.angle_alpha   90.00
_cell.angle_beta   90.00
_cell.angle_gamma   90.00
#
_symmetry.space_group_name_H-M   'P 1'
#
loop_
_entity.id
_entity.type
_entity.pdbx_description
1 polymer ?
#
loop_
_entity_poly.entity_id
_entity_poly.type
_entity_poly.pdbx_seq_one_letter_code
_entity_poly.pdbx_strand_id
1 'polypeptide(L)'
;MLSWADELIQEYTDGRQQLKRRADQLDRDNPIEMEDLKRFNSMIETMSYSLEWMTSGRQPGTFRGVDEKSVYQRRSYENIDLIPDIAEQLREENDINKKHLFMTKEEKIIMADILSSFSLRERQCYLLHTAQGMSWSSIADELGISKSTVQQSINRARKKVNKRIGKESMTCDDVRSLAD
;
A
#
# COMPACT_ATOMS: atom_id res chain seq x y z
N MET A 1 9.44 7.35 0.85
CA MET A 1 8.59 8.34 1.54
C MET A 1 7.16 7.86 1.40
N LEU A 2 6.46 7.57 2.52
CA LEU A 2 5.03 7.25 2.46
C LEU A 2 4.26 8.52 2.06
N SER A 3 3.17 8.36 1.30
CA SER A 3 2.27 9.48 1.03
C SER A 3 1.55 9.89 2.32
N TRP A 4 1.19 11.18 2.45
CA TRP A 4 0.33 11.66 3.55
C TRP A 4 -0.97 10.83 3.68
N ALA A 5 -1.47 10.30 2.56
CA ALA A 5 -2.63 9.42 2.56
C ALA A 5 -2.31 8.03 3.13
N ASP A 6 -1.11 7.50 2.90
CA ASP A 6 -0.71 6.21 3.46
C ASP A 6 -0.46 6.31 4.97
N GLU A 7 0.06 7.44 5.46
CA GLU A 7 0.22 7.73 6.90
C GLU A 7 -1.14 7.78 7.60
N LEU A 8 -2.11 8.54 7.06
CA LEU A 8 -3.47 8.58 7.60
C LEU A 8 -4.17 7.22 7.57
N ILE A 9 -3.95 6.41 6.52
CA ILE A 9 -4.52 5.07 6.47
C ILE A 9 -3.93 4.18 7.57
N GLN A 10 -2.63 4.30 7.89
CA GLN A 10 -2.04 3.56 9.02
C GLN A 10 -2.64 4.02 10.36
N GLU A 11 -2.65 5.32 10.62
CA GLU A 11 -3.17 5.88 11.88
C GLU A 11 -4.63 5.46 12.14
N TYR A 12 -5.49 5.55 11.11
CA TYR A 12 -6.89 5.15 11.23
C TYR A 12 -7.04 3.63 11.40
N THR A 13 -6.16 2.84 10.79
CA THR A 13 -6.17 1.38 10.94
C THR A 13 -5.83 0.99 12.39
N ASP A 14 -4.80 1.61 12.94
CA ASP A 14 -4.35 1.38 14.32
C ASP A 14 -5.39 1.87 15.32
N GLY A 15 -5.92 3.08 15.14
CA GLY A 15 -6.99 3.65 15.97
C GLY A 15 -8.24 2.77 15.98
N ARG A 16 -8.66 2.26 14.82
CA ARG A 16 -9.80 1.34 14.72
C ARG A 16 -9.54 0.03 15.47
N GLN A 17 -8.32 -0.50 15.39
CA GLN A 17 -7.96 -1.73 16.10
C GLN A 17 -7.95 -1.53 17.62
N GLN A 18 -7.48 -0.38 18.10
CA GLN A 18 -7.53 -0.02 19.52
C GLN A 18 -8.97 0.10 20.03
N LEU A 19 -9.85 0.78 19.27
CA LEU A 19 -11.27 0.88 19.62
C LEU A 19 -11.94 -0.49 19.69
N LYS A 20 -11.64 -1.38 18.73
CA LYS A 20 -12.17 -2.74 18.74
C LYS A 20 -11.74 -3.51 19.99
N ARG A 21 -10.46 -3.43 20.38
CA ARG A 21 -9.96 -4.05 21.61
C ARG A 21 -10.68 -3.54 22.86
N ARG A 22 -10.95 -2.23 22.93
CA ARG A 22 -11.71 -1.64 24.06
C ARG A 22 -13.16 -2.09 24.07
N ALA A 23 -13.82 -2.12 22.91
CA ALA A 23 -15.18 -2.62 22.79
C ALA A 23 -15.31 -4.09 23.21
N ASP A 24 -14.31 -4.93 22.87
CA ASP A 24 -14.29 -6.34 23.23
C ASP A 24 -14.06 -6.59 24.74
N GLN A 25 -13.58 -5.60 25.49
CA GLN A 25 -13.33 -5.69 26.95
C GLN A 25 -14.54 -5.31 27.80
N LEU A 26 -15.57 -4.71 27.21
CA LEU A 26 -16.76 -4.25 27.92
C LEU A 26 -17.74 -5.39 28.20
N ASP A 27 -18.34 -5.37 29.38
CA ASP A 27 -19.44 -6.22 29.77
C ASP A 27 -20.75 -5.74 29.12
N ARG A 28 -21.44 -6.67 28.46
CA ARG A 28 -22.69 -6.39 27.74
C ARG A 28 -23.90 -6.40 28.67
N ASP A 29 -23.76 -6.92 29.89
CA ASP A 29 -24.85 -6.97 30.85
C ASP A 29 -24.88 -5.73 31.76
N ASN A 30 -23.81 -4.92 31.75
CA ASN A 30 -23.73 -3.63 32.45
C ASN A 30 -24.33 -2.49 31.59
N PRO A 31 -25.39 -1.79 32.05
CA PRO A 31 -26.03 -0.72 31.29
C PRO A 31 -25.12 0.45 30.91
N ILE A 32 -24.12 0.78 31.75
CA ILE A 32 -23.18 1.88 31.51
C ILE A 32 -22.19 1.47 30.40
N GLU A 33 -21.63 0.28 30.51
CA GLU A 33 -20.70 -0.26 29.51
C GLU A 33 -21.39 -0.55 28.18
N MET A 34 -22.69 -0.86 28.19
CA MET A 34 -23.49 -0.96 26.97
C MET A 34 -23.58 0.38 26.21
N GLU A 35 -23.64 1.51 26.92
CA GLU A 35 -23.62 2.83 26.29
C GLU A 35 -22.25 3.11 25.67
N ASP A 36 -21.17 2.80 26.39
CA ASP A 36 -19.81 2.91 25.89
C ASP A 36 -19.56 2.00 24.68
N LEU A 37 -20.12 0.79 24.68
CA LEU A 37 -20.05 -0.15 23.57
C LEU A 37 -20.71 0.42 22.31
N LYS A 38 -21.90 1.02 22.44
CA LYS A 38 -22.57 1.71 21.32
C LYS A 38 -21.70 2.85 20.78
N ARG A 39 -21.08 3.62 21.67
CA ARG A 39 -20.20 4.73 21.31
C ARG A 39 -18.95 4.24 20.57
N PHE A 40 -18.30 3.19 21.06
CA PHE A 40 -17.15 2.59 20.38
C PHE A 40 -17.50 2.02 19.02
N ASN A 41 -18.65 1.33 18.88
CA ASN A 41 -19.10 0.83 17.59
C ASN A 41 -19.34 1.96 16.59
N SER A 42 -19.94 3.07 17.00
CA SER A 42 -20.12 4.25 16.15
C SER A 42 -18.78 4.86 15.70
N MET A 43 -17.79 4.92 16.59
CA MET A 43 -16.44 5.37 16.24
C MET A 43 -15.74 4.41 15.26
N ILE A 44 -15.87 3.09 15.47
CA ILE A 44 -15.33 2.05 14.59
C ILE A 44 -15.94 2.15 13.19
N GLU A 45 -17.25 2.37 13.10
CA GLU A 45 -17.98 2.55 11.85
C GLU A 45 -17.49 3.81 11.11
N THR A 46 -17.36 4.93 11.82
CA THR A 46 -16.83 6.19 11.27
C THR A 46 -15.41 6.01 10.73
N MET A 47 -14.52 5.37 11.50
CA MET A 47 -13.14 5.09 11.04
C MET A 47 -13.13 4.13 9.85
N SER A 48 -14.00 3.13 9.83
CA SER A 48 -14.10 2.18 8.72
C SER A 48 -14.59 2.86 7.45
N TYR A 49 -15.55 3.79 7.57
CA TYR A 49 -16.01 4.64 6.48
C TYR A 49 -14.86 5.48 5.90
N SER A 50 -14.14 6.21 6.75
CA SER A 50 -12.98 7.01 6.32
C SER A 50 -11.89 6.15 5.68
N LEU A 51 -11.58 4.98 6.25
CA LEU A 51 -10.62 4.02 5.68
C LEU A 51 -11.07 3.51 4.33
N GLU A 52 -12.35 3.15 4.17
CA GLU A 52 -12.90 2.72 2.89
C GLU A 52 -12.78 3.86 1.88
N TRP A 53 -13.08 5.11 2.25
CA TRP A 53 -12.91 6.24 1.35
C TRP A 53 -11.44 6.45 0.96
N MET A 54 -10.51 6.49 1.90
CA MET A 54 -9.09 6.74 1.62
C MET A 54 -8.43 5.60 0.84
N THR A 55 -8.80 4.35 1.13
CA THR A 55 -8.24 3.17 0.46
C THR A 55 -8.90 2.89 -0.88
N SER A 56 -10.20 3.17 -1.03
CA SER A 56 -10.98 2.90 -2.24
C SER A 56 -11.09 4.11 -3.17
N GLY A 57 -10.92 5.33 -2.66
CA GLY A 57 -11.18 6.60 -3.37
C GLY A 57 -12.62 6.74 -3.84
N ARG A 58 -13.54 5.96 -3.26
CA ARG A 58 -14.97 5.92 -3.58
C ARG A 58 -15.74 6.27 -2.33
N GLN A 59 -16.87 6.95 -2.49
CA GLN A 59 -17.81 7.12 -1.39
C GLN A 59 -18.24 5.72 -0.90
N PRO A 60 -18.00 5.39 0.38
CA PRO A 60 -18.45 4.12 0.95
C PRO A 60 -19.98 4.03 0.89
N GLY A 61 -20.50 2.88 0.49
CA GLY A 61 -21.94 2.62 0.39
C GLY A 61 -22.61 2.90 -0.98
N THR A 62 -21.90 3.47 -1.95
CA THR A 62 -22.43 3.66 -3.32
C THR A 62 -21.83 2.67 -4.32
N PHE A 63 -22.67 1.79 -4.88
CA PHE A 63 -22.24 0.70 -5.79
C PHE A 63 -21.98 1.12 -7.25
N ARG A 64 -22.27 2.37 -7.65
CA ARG A 64 -22.21 2.80 -9.06
C ARG A 64 -21.72 4.25 -9.21
N GLY A 65 -20.42 4.41 -9.39
CA GLY A 65 -19.78 5.67 -9.78
C GLY A 65 -18.44 5.38 -10.46
N VAL A 66 -18.14 6.14 -11.53
CA VAL A 66 -16.90 6.03 -12.30
C VAL A 66 -15.68 6.29 -11.40
N ASP A 67 -14.59 5.54 -11.61
CA ASP A 67 -13.37 5.53 -10.79
C ASP A 67 -12.66 6.90 -10.69
N GLU A 68 -13.00 7.71 -9.68
CA GLU A 68 -12.27 8.94 -9.33
C GLU A 68 -10.88 8.66 -8.74
N LYS A 69 -10.63 7.42 -8.31
CA LYS A 69 -9.31 6.90 -7.92
C LYS A 69 -8.27 7.06 -9.02
N SER A 70 -8.70 6.93 -10.28
CA SER A 70 -7.86 7.18 -11.45
C SER A 70 -7.45 8.64 -11.60
N VAL A 71 -8.06 9.58 -10.87
CA VAL A 71 -7.77 11.01 -10.97
C VAL A 71 -6.81 11.42 -9.86
N TYR A 72 -7.05 11.03 -8.61
CA TYR A 72 -6.16 11.41 -7.50
C TYR A 72 -4.82 10.65 -7.50
N GLN A 73 -4.84 9.32 -7.70
CA GLN A 73 -3.58 8.58 -7.83
C GLN A 73 -2.81 9.05 -9.08
N ARG A 74 -3.49 9.18 -10.22
CA ARG A 74 -2.85 9.63 -11.46
C ARG A 74 -2.27 11.04 -11.32
N ARG A 75 -2.99 12.00 -10.71
CA ARG A 75 -2.45 13.34 -10.43
C ARG A 75 -1.27 13.34 -9.46
N SER A 76 -1.26 12.45 -8.45
CA SER A 76 -0.11 12.33 -7.54
C SER A 76 1.12 11.70 -8.20
N TYR A 77 0.92 10.77 -9.14
CA TYR A 77 2.02 10.11 -9.87
C TYR A 77 2.45 10.88 -11.14
N GLU A 78 1.59 11.75 -11.69
CA GLU A 78 1.93 12.68 -12.78
C GLU A 78 2.89 13.78 -12.30
N ASN A 79 2.90 14.09 -11.00
CA ASN A 79 3.82 15.02 -10.36
C ASN A 79 5.00 14.31 -9.67
N ILE A 80 5.54 13.26 -10.28
CA ILE A 80 6.74 12.57 -9.76
C ILE A 80 8.01 13.45 -9.84
N ASP A 81 7.93 14.57 -10.57
CA ASP A 81 9.04 15.49 -10.83
C ASP A 81 9.24 16.55 -9.71
N LEU A 82 8.46 16.51 -8.62
CA LEU A 82 8.47 17.50 -7.54
C LEU A 82 9.03 16.98 -6.21
N ILE A 83 10.12 16.20 -6.28
CA ILE A 83 10.95 15.93 -5.10
C ILE A 83 12.09 16.97 -5.10
N PRO A 84 12.09 17.97 -4.19
CA PRO A 84 13.03 19.09 -4.22
C PRO A 84 14.51 18.67 -4.22
N ASP A 85 14.81 17.58 -3.51
CA ASP A 85 16.16 17.00 -3.37
C ASP A 85 16.71 16.42 -4.69
N ILE A 86 15.83 15.97 -5.59
CA ILE A 86 16.20 15.43 -6.90
C ILE A 86 16.44 16.58 -7.89
N ALA A 87 15.67 17.68 -7.80
CA ALA A 87 15.85 18.85 -8.68
C ALA A 87 17.21 19.53 -8.50
N GLU A 88 17.81 19.45 -7.31
CA GLU A 88 19.16 19.95 -7.02
C GLU A 88 20.23 19.04 -7.66
N GLN A 89 20.11 17.71 -7.50
CA GLN A 89 21.00 16.71 -8.10
C GLN A 89 20.95 16.72 -9.65
N LEU A 90 19.82 17.09 -10.23
CA LEU A 90 19.62 17.21 -11.68
C LEU A 90 20.38 18.38 -12.32
N ARG A 91 20.77 19.41 -11.55
CA ARG A 91 21.49 20.57 -12.09
C ARG A 91 22.99 20.32 -12.27
N GLU A 92 23.57 19.35 -11.56
CA GLU A 92 25.01 19.15 -11.50
C GLU A 92 25.57 18.17 -12.56
N GLU A 93 24.77 17.26 -13.12
CA GLU A 93 25.29 16.17 -13.97
C GLU A 93 24.82 16.22 -15.44
N ASN A 94 25.42 17.10 -16.24
CA ASN A 94 25.33 17.08 -17.72
C ASN A 94 26.22 15.97 -18.31
N ASP A 95 25.95 14.70 -18.00
CA ASP A 95 26.72 13.57 -18.53
C ASP A 95 25.89 12.67 -19.47
N ILE A 96 26.29 12.65 -20.73
CA ILE A 96 25.54 12.16 -21.91
C ILE A 96 25.41 10.61 -21.91
N ASN A 97 26.08 9.93 -20.96
CA ASN A 97 26.11 8.46 -20.85
C ASN A 97 25.16 7.85 -19.80
N LYS A 98 24.42 8.64 -19.01
CA LYS A 98 23.44 8.12 -18.01
C LYS A 98 22.04 7.97 -18.62
N LYS A 99 21.87 7.05 -19.57
CA LYS A 99 20.57 6.77 -20.23
C LYS A 99 19.52 6.06 -19.33
N HIS A 100 19.73 5.94 -18.01
CA HIS A 100 18.90 5.10 -17.14
C HIS A 100 18.48 5.73 -15.80
N LEU A 101 18.57 7.05 -15.62
CA LEU A 101 17.96 7.72 -14.46
C LEU A 101 16.55 8.25 -14.71
N PHE A 102 16.12 8.27 -15.98
CA PHE A 102 14.80 8.76 -16.37
C PHE A 102 13.99 7.62 -16.97
N MET A 103 12.87 7.30 -16.33
CA MET A 103 11.82 6.52 -16.97
C MET A 103 11.18 7.37 -18.08
N THR A 104 10.97 6.75 -19.23
CA THR A 104 10.10 7.28 -20.28
C THR A 104 8.68 7.51 -19.74
N LYS A 105 7.90 8.36 -20.39
CA LYS A 105 6.52 8.63 -19.97
C LYS A 105 5.69 7.33 -19.97
N GLU A 106 5.94 6.47 -20.93
CA GLU A 106 5.33 5.15 -21.08
C GLU A 106 5.70 4.23 -19.90
N GLU A 107 6.98 4.18 -19.51
CA GLU A 107 7.42 3.42 -18.32
C GLU A 107 6.82 3.96 -17.03
N LYS A 108 6.74 5.30 -16.87
CA LYS A 108 6.06 5.93 -15.72
C LYS A 108 4.59 5.51 -15.65
N ILE A 109 3.88 5.49 -16.79
CA ILE A 109 2.47 5.06 -16.87
C ILE A 109 2.32 3.58 -16.52
N ILE A 110 3.18 2.71 -17.06
CA ILE A 110 3.16 1.27 -16.77
C ILE A 110 3.44 1.02 -15.28
N MET A 111 4.42 1.71 -14.71
CA MET A 111 4.75 1.61 -13.29
C MET A 111 3.58 2.08 -12.41
N ALA A 112 2.96 3.21 -12.73
CA ALA A 112 1.79 3.71 -12.02
C ALA A 112 0.61 2.72 -12.11
N ASP A 113 0.37 2.12 -13.28
CA ASP A 113 -0.67 1.09 -13.44
C ASP A 113 -0.38 -0.15 -12.59
N ILE A 114 0.87 -0.63 -12.58
CA ILE A 114 1.29 -1.76 -11.73
C ILE A 114 1.07 -1.43 -10.25
N LEU A 115 1.55 -0.28 -9.77
CA LEU A 115 1.45 0.11 -8.37
C LEU A 115 0.02 0.41 -7.91
N SER A 116 -0.84 0.90 -8.82
CA SER A 116 -2.27 1.10 -8.55
C SER A 116 -3.00 -0.20 -8.25
N SER A 117 -2.49 -1.31 -8.79
CA SER A 117 -3.12 -2.62 -8.65
C SER A 117 -2.82 -3.34 -7.35
N PHE A 118 -1.77 -2.91 -6.65
CA PHE A 118 -1.38 -3.50 -5.39
C PHE A 118 -2.37 -3.10 -4.29
N SER A 119 -2.65 -4.04 -3.39
CA SER A 119 -3.19 -3.66 -2.09
C SER A 119 -2.14 -2.89 -1.30
N LEU A 120 -2.55 -2.15 -0.27
CA LEU A 120 -1.62 -1.41 0.59
C LEU A 120 -0.51 -2.32 1.14
N ARG A 121 -0.88 -3.48 1.67
CA ARG A 121 0.07 -4.47 2.21
C ARG A 121 1.01 -5.03 1.16
N GLU A 122 0.49 -5.34 -0.03
CA GLU A 122 1.30 -5.78 -1.17
C GLU A 122 2.31 -4.70 -1.55
N ARG A 123 1.88 -3.44 -1.65
CA ARG A 123 2.74 -2.30 -2.00
C ARG A 123 3.83 -2.08 -0.96
N GLN A 124 3.46 -2.01 0.32
CA GLN A 124 4.42 -1.82 1.42
C GLN A 124 5.48 -2.93 1.41
N CYS A 125 5.05 -4.20 1.45
CA CYS A 125 6.00 -5.32 1.50
C CYS A 125 6.86 -5.39 0.23
N TYR A 126 6.28 -5.11 -0.94
CA TYR A 126 7.00 -5.15 -2.21
C TYR A 126 8.03 -4.02 -2.33
N LEU A 127 7.71 -2.79 -1.90
CA LEU A 127 8.65 -1.66 -1.93
C LEU A 127 9.78 -1.82 -0.90
N LEU A 128 9.46 -2.21 0.34
CA LEU A 128 10.49 -2.46 1.36
C LEU A 128 11.47 -3.55 0.91
N HIS A 129 10.97 -4.61 0.26
CA HIS A 129 11.84 -5.65 -0.25
C HIS A 129 12.62 -5.24 -1.51
N THR A 130 11.94 -4.67 -2.51
CA THR A 130 12.51 -4.46 -3.85
C THR A 130 13.29 -3.15 -3.96
N ALA A 131 12.82 -2.08 -3.32
CA ALA A 131 13.48 -0.77 -3.37
C ALA A 131 14.52 -0.60 -2.25
N GLN A 132 14.26 -1.14 -1.05
CA GLN A 132 15.17 -0.99 0.09
C GLN A 132 15.99 -2.26 0.40
N GLY A 133 15.75 -3.37 -0.30
CA GLY A 133 16.51 -4.61 -0.12
C GLY A 133 16.25 -5.32 1.21
N MET A 134 15.19 -4.97 1.94
CA MET A 134 14.94 -5.56 3.27
C MET A 134 14.61 -7.06 3.16
N SER A 135 15.06 -7.83 4.17
CA SER A 135 14.72 -9.23 4.32
C SER A 135 13.24 -9.39 4.73
N TRP A 136 12.61 -10.52 4.40
CA TRP A 136 11.20 -10.75 4.78
C TRP A 136 10.98 -10.78 6.29
N SER A 137 12.00 -11.20 7.07
CA SER A 137 11.98 -11.13 8.54
C SER A 137 12.03 -9.69 9.02
N SER A 138 12.95 -8.87 8.51
CA SER A 138 13.04 -7.46 8.89
C SER A 138 11.77 -6.70 8.55
N ILE A 139 11.14 -6.99 7.41
CA ILE A 139 9.85 -6.40 7.02
C ILE A 139 8.74 -6.86 7.96
N ALA A 140 8.76 -8.12 8.40
CA ALA A 140 7.77 -8.67 9.32
C ALA A 140 7.84 -7.96 10.68
N ASP A 141 9.06 -7.77 11.19
CA ASP A 141 9.32 -7.07 12.45
C ASP A 141 8.92 -5.58 12.35
N GLU A 142 9.33 -4.90 11.27
CA GLU A 142 8.99 -3.50 10.98
C GLU A 142 7.48 -3.26 10.91
N LEU A 143 6.75 -4.19 10.28
CA LEU A 143 5.32 -4.07 10.03
C LEU A 143 4.43 -4.75 11.07
N GLY A 144 5.02 -5.34 12.11
CA GLY A 144 4.32 -6.05 13.19
C GLY A 144 3.45 -7.22 12.69
N ILE A 145 3.87 -7.94 11.65
CA ILE A 145 3.13 -9.07 11.05
C ILE A 145 3.97 -10.33 10.94
N SER A 146 3.34 -11.46 10.66
CA SER A 146 4.07 -12.70 10.40
C SER A 146 4.88 -12.63 9.09
N LYS A 147 6.05 -13.26 9.09
CA LYS A 147 6.86 -13.48 7.88
C LYS A 147 6.07 -14.16 6.74
N SER A 148 5.15 -15.06 7.08
CA SER A 148 4.26 -15.71 6.11
C SER A 148 3.31 -14.71 5.43
N THR A 149 2.83 -13.70 6.16
CA THR A 149 2.00 -12.62 5.59
C THR A 149 2.81 -11.77 4.63
N VAL A 150 4.03 -11.37 5.00
CA VAL A 150 4.96 -10.62 4.14
C VAL A 150 5.21 -11.38 2.83
N GLN A 151 5.56 -12.66 2.94
CA GLN A 151 5.81 -13.52 1.78
C GLN A 151 4.59 -13.60 0.86
N GLN A 152 3.39 -13.83 1.39
CA GLN A 152 2.17 -13.87 0.59
C GLN A 152 1.90 -12.53 -0.11
N SER A 153 2.07 -11.41 0.59
CA SER A 153 1.90 -10.07 0.02
C SER A 153 2.88 -9.81 -1.13
N ILE A 154 4.17 -10.14 -0.96
CA ILE A 154 5.18 -9.99 -2.03
C ILE A 154 4.85 -10.89 -3.22
N ASN A 155 4.44 -12.14 -2.98
CA ASN A 155 4.10 -13.08 -4.04
C ASN A 155 2.88 -12.63 -4.85
N ARG A 156 1.84 -12.10 -4.21
CA ARG A 156 0.68 -11.51 -4.91
C ARG A 156 1.08 -10.29 -5.73
N ALA A 157 1.93 -9.41 -5.18
CA ALA A 157 2.47 -8.26 -5.89
C ALA A 157 3.23 -8.69 -7.15
N ARG A 158 4.17 -9.64 -7.03
CA ARG A 158 4.92 -10.21 -8.18
C ARG A 158 4.01 -10.78 -9.25
N LYS A 159 2.96 -11.52 -8.88
CA LYS A 159 1.96 -12.03 -9.84
C LYS A 159 1.26 -10.89 -10.60
N LYS A 160 0.90 -9.80 -9.91
CA LYS A 160 0.27 -8.61 -10.52
C LYS A 160 1.20 -7.85 -11.46
N VAL A 161 2.50 -7.81 -11.15
CA VAL A 161 3.55 -7.26 -12.04
C VAL A 161 3.63 -8.12 -13.30
N ASN A 162 3.86 -9.43 -13.14
CA ASN A 162 4.06 -10.38 -14.24
C ASN A 162 2.87 -10.38 -15.22
N LYS A 163 1.65 -10.32 -14.69
CA LYS A 163 0.43 -10.22 -15.50
C LYS A 163 0.39 -8.96 -16.39
N ARG A 164 0.92 -7.83 -15.92
CA ARG A 164 0.91 -6.56 -16.67
C ARG A 164 2.03 -6.42 -17.67
N ILE A 165 3.20 -6.97 -17.35
CA ILE A 165 4.36 -6.97 -18.26
C ILE A 165 4.27 -8.07 -19.33
N GLY A 166 3.15 -8.79 -19.43
CA GLY A 166 2.93 -9.83 -20.45
C GLY A 166 3.81 -11.08 -20.27
N LYS A 167 4.44 -11.27 -19.10
CA LYS A 167 5.18 -12.49 -18.80
C LYS A 167 4.20 -13.52 -18.22
N GLU A 168 3.49 -14.21 -19.10
CA GLU A 168 2.78 -15.43 -18.74
C GLU A 168 3.81 -16.53 -18.43
N SER A 169 3.64 -17.19 -17.27
CA SER A 169 4.38 -18.34 -16.72
C SER A 169 5.84 -18.12 -16.30
N MET A 170 6.12 -18.31 -15.00
CA MET A 170 6.75 -19.54 -14.48
C MET A 170 6.27 -19.76 -13.04
N THR A 171 5.81 -20.97 -12.77
CA THR A 171 5.27 -21.45 -11.49
C THR A 171 6.39 -21.78 -10.50
N CYS A 172 5.99 -22.13 -9.28
CA CYS A 172 6.80 -22.28 -8.08
C CYS A 172 7.91 -23.37 -8.10
N ASP A 173 8.28 -23.91 -9.26
CA ASP A 173 9.21 -25.06 -9.37
C ASP A 173 10.66 -24.69 -9.69
N ASP A 174 10.97 -23.45 -10.05
CA ASP A 174 12.35 -23.07 -10.45
C ASP A 174 13.29 -22.71 -9.29
N VAL A 175 12.82 -22.71 -8.04
CA VAL A 175 13.68 -22.39 -6.87
C VAL A 175 14.54 -23.59 -6.44
N ARG A 176 14.42 -24.75 -7.11
CA ARG A 176 15.18 -25.97 -6.77
C ARG A 176 16.36 -26.30 -7.68
N SER A 177 16.66 -25.54 -8.73
CA SER A 177 17.80 -25.85 -9.64
C SER A 177 19.00 -24.90 -9.55
N LEU A 178 19.11 -24.11 -8.46
CA LEU A 178 20.30 -23.29 -8.18
C LEU A 178 20.97 -23.67 -6.85
N ALA A 179 20.76 -24.91 -6.41
CA ALA A 179 21.39 -25.49 -5.23
C ALA A 179 22.15 -26.79 -5.54
N ASP A 180 22.61 -26.95 -6.79
CA ASP A 180 23.67 -27.88 -7.19
C ASP A 180 24.80 -27.11 -7.88
#